data_AF-A0A257SR36-F1
#
_entry.id   AF-A0A257SR36-F1
#
_cell.length_a   1.000
_cell.length_b   1.000
_cell.length_c   1.000
_cell.angle_alpha   90.00
_cell.angle_beta   90.00
_cell.angle_gamma   90.00
#
_symmetry.space_group_name_H-M   'P 1'
#
loop_
_entity.id
_entity.type
_entity.pdbx_description
1 polymer ?
#
loop_
_entity_poly.entity_id
_entity_poly.type
_entity_poly.pdbx_seq_one_letter_code
_entity_poly.pdbx_strand_id
1 'polypeptide(L)'
;MREDRRPYTLDAKGRIRWRPGGKETFRPICRCIGVDVDDLHTEAAFDAAFERAGDHLFRQVIAAACQGERVALDFLDAFRDGRFSDARAIIGRATFRLVRGDKTDAS
;
A
#
# COMPACT_ATOMS: atom_id res chain seq x y z
N MET A 1 -25.23 3.40 7.42
CA MET A 1 -24.04 4.27 7.44
C MET A 1 -22.83 3.36 7.55
N ARG A 2 -21.87 3.41 6.62
CA ARG A 2 -20.60 2.66 6.79
C ARG A 2 -19.78 3.40 7.84
N GLU A 3 -19.40 2.73 8.92
CA GLU A 3 -18.42 3.28 9.87
C GLU A 3 -17.20 3.76 9.09
N ASP A 4 -16.76 4.99 9.36
CA ASP A 4 -15.55 5.53 8.76
C ASP A 4 -14.34 4.77 9.33
N ARG A 5 -13.92 3.74 8.60
CA ARG A 5 -12.78 2.85 8.92
C ARG A 5 -11.42 3.49 8.63
N ARG A 6 -11.36 4.79 8.34
CA ARG A 6 -10.09 5.50 8.13
C ARG A 6 -9.21 5.42 9.39
N PRO A 7 -7.87 5.32 9.22
CA PRO A 7 -6.91 5.24 10.32
C PRO A 7 -6.77 6.56 11.09
N TYR A 8 -7.47 7.60 10.67
CA TYR A 8 -7.52 8.91 11.30
C TYR A 8 -8.95 9.48 11.29
N THR A 9 -9.14 10.55 12.04
CA THR A 9 -10.26 11.48 11.92
C THR A 9 -9.75 12.86 11.49
N LEU A 10 -10.65 13.75 11.08
CA LEU A 10 -10.31 15.15 10.80
C LEU A 10 -10.80 16.02 11.96
N ASP A 11 -9.97 16.96 12.41
CA ASP A 11 -10.41 18.00 13.34
C ASP A 11 -11.23 19.09 12.61
N ALA A 12 -11.76 20.05 13.38
CA ALA A 12 -12.56 21.16 12.84
C ALA A 12 -11.81 22.05 11.83
N LYS A 13 -10.47 21.96 11.76
CA LYS A 13 -9.61 22.68 10.83
C LYS A 13 -9.17 21.81 9.64
N GLY A 14 -9.74 20.60 9.49
CA GLY A 14 -9.39 19.66 8.43
C GLY A 14 -8.02 18.98 8.63
N ARG A 15 -7.49 18.99 9.85
CA ARG A 15 -6.20 18.34 10.15
C ARG A 15 -6.39 16.91 10.60
N ILE A 16 -5.46 16.06 10.21
CA ILE A 16 -5.43 14.65 10.56
C ILE A 16 -5.18 14.47 12.05
N ARG A 17 -6.09 13.72 12.68
CA ARG A 17 -5.95 13.16 14.02
C ARG A 17 -5.92 11.65 13.93
N TRP A 18 -4.72 11.10 14.04
CA TRP A 18 -4.51 9.66 13.98
C TRP A 18 -5.26 8.94 15.09
N ARG A 19 -5.95 7.86 14.73
CA ARG A 19 -6.49 6.90 15.70
C ARG A 19 -5.34 6.06 16.27
N PRO A 20 -5.51 5.45 17.46
CA PRO A 20 -4.52 4.51 17.98
C PRO A 20 -4.18 3.42 16.94
N GLY A 21 -2.88 3.20 16.65
CA GLY A 21 -2.43 2.23 15.64
C GLY A 21 -2.45 2.73 14.19
N GLY A 22 -3.02 3.92 13.93
CA GLY A 22 -3.18 4.46 12.58
C GLY A 22 -1.86 4.81 11.92
N LYS A 23 -0.94 5.42 12.68
CA LYS A 23 0.40 5.79 12.19
C LYS A 23 1.25 4.56 11.91
N GLU A 24 1.21 3.58 12.79
CA GLU A 24 1.99 2.34 12.72
C GLU A 24 1.62 1.54 11.48
N THR A 25 0.34 1.52 11.12
CA THR A 25 -0.15 0.88 9.89
C THR A 25 0.42 1.54 8.63
N PHE A 26 0.59 2.87 8.64
CA PHE A 26 0.98 3.65 7.47
C PHE A 26 2.48 3.94 7.37
N ARG A 27 3.23 3.87 8.48
CA ARG A 27 4.67 4.13 8.53
C ARG A 27 5.47 3.30 7.52
N PRO A 28 5.21 2.00 7.29
CA PRO A 28 5.88 1.23 6.24
C PRO A 28 5.60 1.75 4.82
N ILE A 29 4.36 2.20 4.58
CA ILE A 29 3.93 2.74 3.28
C ILE A 29 4.62 4.08 3.01
N CYS A 30 4.61 5.00 3.98
CA CYS A 30 5.28 6.30 3.81
C CYS A 30 6.81 6.15 3.65
N ARG A 31 7.41 5.15 4.30
CA ARG A 31 8.85 4.86 4.20
C ARG A 31 9.28 4.48 2.79
N CYS A 32 8.47 3.79 2.00
CA CYS A 32 8.85 3.39 0.64
C CYS A 32 8.98 4.59 -0.33
N ILE A 33 8.42 5.75 0.04
CA ILE A 33 8.49 7.00 -0.73
C ILE A 33 9.26 8.12 -0.03
N GLY A 34 9.96 7.81 1.07
CA GLY A 34 10.77 8.77 1.82
C GLY A 34 9.97 9.87 2.52
N VAL A 35 8.74 9.59 2.92
CA VAL A 35 7.87 10.52 3.66
C VAL A 35 7.75 10.05 5.12
N ASP A 36 7.86 10.98 6.08
CA ASP A 36 7.49 10.67 7.47
C ASP A 36 5.98 10.78 7.64
N VAL A 37 5.36 9.78 8.25
CA VAL A 37 3.92 9.78 8.56
C VAL A 37 3.56 10.90 9.53
N ASP A 38 4.52 11.32 10.35
CA ASP A 38 4.36 12.41 11.31
C ASP A 38 4.19 13.77 10.63
N ASP A 39 4.64 13.93 9.37
CA ASP A 39 4.50 15.15 8.56
C ASP A 39 3.13 15.26 7.86
N LEU A 40 2.32 14.19 7.87
CA LEU A 40 1.02 14.14 7.20
C LEU A 40 -0.07 14.77 8.08
N HIS A 41 -0.21 16.09 7.98
CA HIS A 41 -1.14 16.87 8.81
C HIS A 41 -2.50 17.14 8.17
N THR A 42 -2.66 16.94 6.86
CA THR A 42 -3.90 17.23 6.12
C THR A 42 -4.31 16.06 5.24
N GLU A 43 -5.60 15.97 4.91
CA GLU A 43 -6.12 14.94 4.00
C GLU A 43 -5.41 15.00 2.63
N ALA A 44 -5.23 16.20 2.06
CA ALA A 44 -4.51 16.38 0.80
C ALA A 44 -3.05 15.88 0.85
N ALA A 45 -2.32 16.12 1.96
CA ALA A 45 -0.96 15.62 2.11
C ALA A 45 -0.94 14.09 2.23
N PHE A 46 -1.92 13.52 2.95
CA PHE A 46 -2.08 12.08 3.08
C PHE A 46 -2.42 11.43 1.74
N ASP A 47 -3.38 11.98 0.99
CA ASP A 47 -3.79 11.46 -0.31
C ASP A 47 -2.63 11.50 -1.31
N ALA A 48 -1.91 12.63 -1.38
CA ALA A 48 -0.73 12.74 -2.24
C ALA A 48 0.38 11.74 -1.86
N ALA A 49 0.61 11.50 -0.56
CA ALA A 49 1.55 10.48 -0.11
C ALA A 49 1.06 9.06 -0.44
N PHE A 50 -0.24 8.80 -0.31
CA PHE A 50 -0.83 7.51 -0.61
C PHE A 50 -0.79 7.18 -2.10
N GLU A 51 -1.12 8.15 -2.96
CA GLU A 51 -1.00 8.02 -4.42
C GLU A 51 0.45 7.74 -4.83
N ARG A 52 1.41 8.51 -4.30
CA ARG A 52 2.84 8.28 -4.56
C ARG A 52 3.29 6.88 -4.13
N ALA A 53 2.81 6.39 -2.99
CA ALA A 53 3.12 5.04 -2.53
C ALA A 53 2.48 3.97 -3.43
N GLY A 54 1.24 4.19 -3.88
CA GLY A 54 0.58 3.36 -4.88
C GLY A 54 1.37 3.27 -6.19
N ASP A 55 1.78 4.42 -6.73
CA ASP A 55 2.61 4.50 -7.94
C ASP A 55 3.94 3.78 -7.77
N HIS A 56 4.61 3.96 -6.63
CA HIS A 56 5.86 3.30 -6.33
C HIS A 56 5.70 1.78 -6.30
N LEU A 57 4.68 1.28 -5.57
CA LEU A 57 4.37 -0.15 -5.52
C LEU A 57 4.04 -0.70 -6.90
N PHE A 58 3.25 0.03 -7.70
CA PHE A 58 2.91 -0.38 -9.05
C PHE A 58 4.14 -0.48 -9.97
N ARG A 59 5.07 0.48 -9.88
CA ARG A 59 6.36 0.40 -10.60
C ARG A 59 7.20 -0.80 -10.18
N GLN A 60 7.23 -1.12 -8.87
CA GLN A 60 7.93 -2.32 -8.40
C GLN A 60 7.32 -3.60 -8.96
N VAL A 61 5.99 -3.68 -9.02
CA VAL A 61 5.29 -4.81 -9.63
C VAL A 61 5.63 -4.94 -11.11
N ILE A 62 5.65 -3.84 -11.87
CA ILE A 62 6.08 -3.88 -13.28
C ILE A 62 7.52 -4.38 -13.40
N ALA A 63 8.44 -3.89 -12.56
CA ALA A 63 9.83 -4.32 -12.58
C ALA A 63 9.98 -5.82 -12.29
N ALA A 64 9.26 -6.35 -11.29
CA ALA A 64 9.23 -7.78 -10.98
C ALA A 64 8.65 -8.61 -12.13
N ALA A 65 7.57 -8.13 -12.76
CA ALA A 65 6.99 -8.78 -13.93
C ALA A 65 7.97 -8.83 -15.11
N CYS A 66 8.73 -7.76 -15.37
CA CYS A 66 9.78 -7.73 -16.38
C CYS A 66 10.93 -8.71 -16.08
N GLN A 67 11.15 -9.06 -14.81
CA GLN A 67 12.11 -10.08 -14.39
C GLN A 67 11.54 -11.51 -14.45
N GLY A 68 10.29 -11.67 -14.88
CA GLY A 68 9.61 -12.96 -15.00
C GLY A 68 8.96 -13.44 -13.71
N GLU A 69 8.78 -12.59 -12.70
CA GLU A 69 8.09 -12.98 -11.48
C GLU A 69 6.61 -13.26 -11.75
N ARG A 70 6.24 -14.54 -11.66
CA ARG A 70 4.89 -15.03 -11.96
C ARG A 70 3.81 -14.34 -11.13
N VAL A 71 4.09 -14.05 -9.86
CA VAL A 71 3.14 -13.36 -8.96
C VAL A 71 2.84 -11.93 -9.43
N ALA A 72 3.85 -11.23 -9.94
CA ALA A 72 3.68 -9.90 -10.49
C ALA A 72 2.92 -9.92 -11.82
N LEU A 73 3.18 -10.91 -12.68
CA LEU A 73 2.44 -11.13 -13.92
C LEU A 73 0.96 -11.44 -13.65
N ASP A 74 0.67 -12.37 -12.73
CA ASP A 74 -0.70 -12.73 -12.34
C ASP A 74 -1.46 -11.53 -11.78
N PHE A 75 -0.78 -10.67 -11.00
CA PHE A 75 -1.37 -9.41 -10.52
C PHE A 75 -1.73 -8.49 -11.68
N LEU A 76 -0.81 -8.27 -12.64
CA LEU A 76 -1.04 -7.37 -13.76
C LEU A 76 -2.16 -7.87 -14.67
N ASP A 77 -2.26 -9.17 -14.90
CA ASP A 77 -3.37 -9.77 -15.65
C ASP A 77 -4.71 -9.56 -14.92
N ALA A 78 -4.79 -9.86 -13.63
CA ALA A 78 -6.01 -9.62 -12.85
C ALA A 78 -6.39 -8.14 -12.81
N PHE A 79 -5.41 -7.24 -12.70
CA PHE A 79 -5.63 -5.80 -12.69
C PHE A 79 -6.12 -5.28 -14.05
N ARG A 80 -5.51 -5.74 -15.15
CA ARG A 80 -5.95 -5.42 -16.53
C ARG A 80 -7.38 -5.86 -16.79
N ASP A 81 -7.76 -7.03 -16.30
CA ASP A 81 -9.10 -7.60 -16.51
C ASP A 81 -10.17 -6.98 -15.58
N GLY A 82 -9.82 -5.97 -14.77
CA GLY A 82 -10.73 -5.35 -13.80
C GLY A 82 -11.08 -6.24 -12.60
N ARG A 83 -10.40 -7.38 -12.43
CA ARG A 83 -10.56 -8.32 -11.31
C ARG A 83 -9.82 -7.82 -10.07
N PHE A 84 -10.20 -6.64 -9.58
CA PHE A 84 -9.49 -5.95 -8.49
C PHE A 84 -9.47 -6.72 -7.16
N SER A 85 -10.50 -7.54 -6.89
CA SER A 85 -10.50 -8.43 -5.71
C SER A 85 -9.39 -9.49 -5.81
N ASP A 86 -9.20 -10.06 -7.01
CA ASP A 86 -8.15 -11.05 -7.27
C ASP A 86 -6.77 -10.39 -7.20
N ALA A 87 -6.62 -9.24 -7.87
CA ALA A 87 -5.39 -8.45 -7.81
C ALA A 87 -5.01 -8.11 -6.35
N ARG A 88 -5.99 -7.71 -5.53
CA ARG A 88 -5.79 -7.44 -4.10
C ARG A 88 -5.44 -8.70 -3.30
N ALA A 89 -6.02 -9.84 -3.63
CA ALA A 89 -5.66 -11.11 -2.99
C ALA A 89 -4.23 -11.56 -3.35
N ILE A 90 -3.79 -11.33 -4.59
CA ILE A 90 -2.44 -11.64 -5.06
C ILE A 90 -1.40 -10.78 -4.33
N ILE A 91 -1.58 -9.44 -4.32
CA ILE A 91 -0.69 -8.56 -3.56
C ILE A 91 -0.75 -8.89 -2.07
N GLY A 92 -1.96 -9.02 -1.49
CA GLY A 92 -2.10 -9.33 -0.07
C GLY A 92 -1.30 -10.58 0.34
N ARG A 93 -1.41 -11.67 -0.43
CA ARG A 93 -0.65 -12.91 -0.19
C ARG A 93 0.86 -12.75 -0.40
N ALA A 94 1.28 -11.97 -1.39
CA ALA A 94 2.68 -11.71 -1.69
C ALA A 94 3.35 -10.80 -0.65
N THR A 95 2.67 -9.75 -0.20
CA THR A 95 3.16 -8.84 0.85
C THR A 95 3.33 -9.58 2.18
N PHE A 96 2.49 -10.56 2.51
CA PHE A 96 2.69 -11.41 3.68
C PHE A 96 3.91 -12.35 3.56
N ARG A 97 4.32 -12.76 2.35
CA ARG A 97 5.58 -13.50 2.14
C ARG A 97 6.81 -12.59 2.19
N LEU A 98 6.75 -11.43 1.54
CA LEU A 98 7.86 -10.47 1.48
C LEU A 98 8.15 -9.80 2.82
N VAL A 99 7.13 -9.46 3.62
CA VAL A 99 7.31 -8.81 4.93
C VAL A 99 7.73 -9.80 6.02
N ARG A 100 7.40 -11.09 5.88
CA ARG A 100 7.74 -12.10 6.89
C ARG A 100 9.17 -12.65 6.78
N GLY A 101 9.96 -12.17 5.82
CA GLY A 101 11.33 -12.63 5.64
C GLY A 101 11.39 -14.10 5.28
N ASP A 102 10.43 -14.59 4.49
CA ASP A 102 10.60 -15.91 3.88
C ASP A 102 11.76 -15.80 2.89
N LYS A 103 12.92 -16.30 3.33
CA LYS A 103 13.90 -16.88 2.43
C LYS A 103 13.15 -17.94 1.63
N THR A 104 12.67 -17.59 0.45
CA THR A 104 12.28 -18.59 -0.54
C THR A 104 13.58 -19.29 -0.93
N ASP A 105 13.87 -20.40 -0.24
CA ASP A 105 14.81 -21.40 -0.71
C ASP A 105 14.34 -21.83 -2.11
N ALA A 106 15.22 -21.67 -3.09
CA ALA A 106 15.04 -22.25 -4.38
C ALA A 106 15.14 -23.78 -4.24
N SER A 107 14.12 -24.49 -4.68
CA SER A 107 14.16 -25.93 -4.97
C SER A 107 13.40 -26.18 -6.27
#